data_AF-A0A1H1NK62-F1
#
_entry.id   AF-A0A1H1NK62-F1
#
_cell.length_a   1.000
_cell.length_b   1.000
_cell.length_c   1.000
_cell.angle_alpha   90.00
_cell.angle_beta   90.00
_cell.angle_gamma   90.00
#
_symmetry.space_group_name_H-M   'P 1'
#
loop_
_entity.id
_entity.type
_entity.pdbx_description
1 polymer ?
#
loop_
_entity_poly.entity_id
_entity_poly.type
_entity_poly.pdbx_seq_one_letter_code
_entity_poly.pdbx_strand_id
1 'polypeptide(L)'
;MIYQPLTPTCTHHHILLINSRASVLDLHAYGSERLRAGKDIIDSLSCMNLGKIDDEDLAHLIQGAALLLRDGYDIWKVIEVRALEADRQGSLSAGMA
;
A
#
# COMPACT_ATOMS: atom_id res chain seq x y z
N MET A 1 16.83 8.19 -0.54
CA MET A 1 16.54 8.32 0.91
C MET A 1 16.16 6.96 1.45
N ILE A 2 16.47 6.68 2.72
CA ILE A 2 16.27 5.36 3.36
C ILE A 2 14.81 5.17 3.80
N TYR A 3 14.18 6.26 4.25
CA TYR A 3 12.79 6.30 4.65
C TYR A 3 12.01 7.22 3.72
N GLN A 4 10.88 6.74 3.24
CA GLN A 4 9.92 7.49 2.44
C GLN A 4 8.61 7.57 3.19
N PRO A 5 7.93 8.72 3.22
CA PRO A 5 6.69 8.85 3.96
C PRO A 5 5.54 8.12 3.27
N LEU A 6 4.63 7.56 4.07
CA LEU A 6 3.28 7.26 3.58
C LEU A 6 2.51 8.55 3.30
N THR A 7 1.51 8.45 2.43
CA THR A 7 0.58 9.55 2.17
C THR A 7 -0.11 9.96 3.47
N PRO A 8 -0.04 11.24 3.89
CA PRO A 8 -0.69 11.71 5.11
C PRO A 8 -2.21 11.59 5.02
N THR A 9 -2.84 11.27 6.16
CA THR A 9 -4.30 11.04 6.22
C THR A 9 -5.01 11.94 7.23
N CYS A 10 -4.32 12.42 8.27
CA CYS A 10 -4.94 13.21 9.35
C CYS A 10 -4.20 14.51 9.69
N THR A 11 -2.92 14.63 9.35
CA THR A 11 -2.12 15.83 9.62
C THR A 11 -1.18 16.13 8.46
N HIS A 12 -0.54 17.31 8.48
CA HIS A 12 0.52 17.67 7.54
C HIS A 12 1.90 17.07 7.90
N HIS A 13 2.00 16.33 9.00
CA HIS A 13 3.25 15.74 9.45
C HIS A 13 3.33 14.26 9.04
N HIS A 14 4.46 13.87 8.45
CA HIS A 14 4.71 12.48 8.07
C HIS A 14 5.22 11.67 9.26
N ILE A 15 4.33 10.91 9.91
CA ILE A 15 4.68 10.08 11.07
C ILE A 15 4.90 8.62 10.69
N LEU A 16 4.22 8.13 9.64
CA LEU A 16 4.38 6.77 9.14
C LEU A 16 5.33 6.75 7.94
N LEU A 17 6.34 5.89 8.02
CA LEU A 17 7.45 5.84 7.06
C LEU A 17 7.65 4.41 6.55
N ILE A 18 7.88 4.29 5.24
CA ILE A 18 8.34 3.07 4.56
C ILE A 18 9.86 3.05 4.61
N ASN A 19 10.46 1.97 5.11
CA ASN A 19 11.88 1.68 4.90
C ASN A 19 12.09 1.21 3.45
N SER A 20 12.38 2.14 2.53
CA SER A 20 12.48 1.85 1.09
C SER A 20 13.66 0.92 0.74
N ARG A 21 14.62 0.75 1.66
CA ARG A 21 15.76 -0.17 1.53
C ARG A 21 15.54 -1.55 2.14
N ALA A 22 14.36 -1.83 2.70
CA ALA A 22 14.00 -3.19 3.14
C ALA A 22 14.07 -4.19 1.97
N SER A 23 14.05 -5.50 2.24
CA SER A 23 14.06 -6.48 1.15
C SER A 23 12.78 -6.33 0.29
N VAL A 24 12.86 -6.63 -1.01
CA VAL A 24 11.67 -6.59 -1.88
C VAL A 24 10.62 -7.58 -1.38
N LEU A 25 11.05 -8.71 -0.81
CA LEU A 25 10.17 -9.70 -0.20
C LEU A 25 9.38 -9.12 0.96
N ASP A 26 10.04 -8.41 1.89
CA ASP A 26 9.38 -7.81 3.05
C ASP A 26 8.42 -6.70 2.63
N LEU A 27 8.84 -5.84 1.70
CA LEU A 27 7.99 -4.79 1.13
C LEU A 27 6.75 -5.41 0.47
N HIS A 28 6.94 -6.46 -0.33
CA HIS A 28 5.86 -7.15 -1.01
C HIS A 28 4.90 -7.81 -0.02
N ALA A 29 5.39 -8.53 0.97
CA ALA A 29 4.57 -9.19 1.98
C ALA A 29 3.71 -8.17 2.74
N TYR A 30 4.33 -7.08 3.20
CA TYR A 30 3.64 -6.05 3.97
C TYR A 30 2.61 -5.28 3.13
N GLY A 31 3.00 -4.84 1.92
CA GLY A 31 2.08 -4.17 1.00
C GLY A 31 0.89 -5.06 0.61
N SER A 32 1.16 -6.34 0.30
CA SER A 32 0.12 -7.31 -0.04
C SER A 32 -0.86 -7.56 1.09
N GLU A 33 -0.37 -7.62 2.34
CA GLU A 33 -1.23 -7.77 3.52
C GLU A 33 -2.21 -6.60 3.65
N ARG A 34 -1.74 -5.36 3.47
CA ARG A 34 -2.60 -4.18 3.54
C ARG A 34 -3.62 -4.12 2.41
N LEU A 35 -3.20 -4.43 1.19
CA LEU A 35 -4.10 -4.52 0.04
C LEU A 35 -5.17 -5.60 0.24
N ARG A 36 -4.78 -6.77 0.73
CA ARG A 36 -5.70 -7.88 1.00
C ARG A 36 -6.70 -7.52 2.10
N ALA A 37 -6.25 -6.97 3.22
CA ALA A 37 -7.13 -6.56 4.31
C ALA A 37 -8.14 -5.49 3.86
N GLY A 38 -7.70 -4.48 3.08
CA GLY A 38 -8.60 -3.48 2.52
C GLY A 38 -9.63 -4.07 1.54
N LYS A 39 -9.20 -5.01 0.68
CA LYS A 39 -10.09 -5.77 -0.21
C LYS A 39 -11.10 -6.59 0.59
N ASP A 40 -10.67 -7.32 1.62
CA ASP A 40 -11.54 -8.19 2.41
C ASP A 40 -12.64 -7.39 3.15
N ILE A 41 -12.34 -6.15 3.57
CA ILE A 41 -13.36 -5.23 4.11
C ILE A 41 -14.37 -4.83 3.03
N ILE A 42 -13.90 -4.47 1.82
CA ILE A 42 -14.80 -4.12 0.70
C ILE A 42 -15.68 -5.31 0.30
N ASP A 43 -15.11 -6.51 0.23
CA ASP A 43 -15.86 -7.73 -0.05
C ASP A 43 -16.91 -7.97 1.03
N SER A 44 -16.55 -7.79 2.31
CA SER A 44 -17.50 -7.90 3.42
C SER A 44 -18.64 -6.90 3.29
N LEU A 45 -18.36 -5.65 2.94
CA LEU A 45 -19.37 -4.61 2.69
C LEU A 45 -20.30 -4.98 1.53
N SER A 46 -19.78 -5.64 0.48
CA SER A 46 -20.59 -6.06 -0.67
C SER A 46 -21.61 -7.14 -0.33
N CYS A 47 -21.36 -7.93 0.71
CA CYS A 47 -22.25 -9.00 1.18
C CYS A 47 -23.12 -8.60 2.38
N MET A 48 -22.85 -7.46 3.02
CA MET A 48 -23.64 -6.98 4.15
C MET A 48 -25.03 -6.50 3.71
N ASN A 49 -26.02 -6.69 4.58
CA ASN A 49 -27.30 -6.03 4.41
C ASN A 49 -27.14 -4.56 4.81
N LEU A 50 -26.87 -3.71 3.83
CA LEU A 50 -26.68 -2.27 4.01
C LEU A 50 -27.91 -1.55 4.61
N GLY A 51 -29.09 -2.19 4.63
CA GLY A 51 -30.27 -1.65 5.31
C GLY A 51 -30.30 -1.89 6.82
N LYS A 52 -29.33 -2.63 7.36
CA LYS A 52 -29.20 -2.95 8.80
C LYS A 52 -27.90 -2.42 9.43
N ILE A 53 -26.98 -1.93 8.62
CA ILE A 53 -25.79 -1.22 9.12
C ILE A 53 -26.19 0.22 9.37
N ASP A 54 -25.73 0.81 10.47
CA ASP A 54 -25.86 2.25 10.66
C ASP A 54 -24.76 3.00 9.88
N ASP A 55 -24.99 4.29 9.67
CA ASP A 55 -24.09 5.12 8.87
C ASP A 55 -22.69 5.24 9.50
N GLU A 56 -22.59 5.10 10.83
CA GLU A 56 -21.35 5.21 11.60
C GLU A 56 -20.46 3.98 11.38
N ASP A 57 -21.02 2.78 11.51
CA ASP A 57 -20.35 1.51 11.21
C ASP A 57 -19.88 1.46 9.76
N LEU A 58 -20.72 1.90 8.82
CA LEU A 58 -20.37 1.97 7.41
C LEU A 58 -19.19 2.92 7.17
N ALA A 59 -19.20 4.11 7.78
CA ALA A 59 -18.12 5.09 7.67
C ALA A 59 -16.80 4.54 8.24
N HIS A 60 -16.84 3.87 9.38
CA HIS A 60 -15.66 3.26 9.99
C HIS A 60 -15.03 2.18 9.10
N LEU A 61 -15.85 1.30 8.51
CA LEU A 61 -15.38 0.24 7.61
C LEU A 61 -14.77 0.83 6.33
N ILE A 62 -15.44 1.79 5.70
CA ILE A 62 -14.94 2.46 4.50
C ILE A 62 -13.62 3.18 4.80
N GLN A 63 -13.54 3.90 5.92
CA GLN A 63 -12.33 4.63 6.28
C GLN A 63 -11.17 3.67 6.59
N GLY A 64 -11.43 2.56 7.28
CA GLY A 64 -10.44 1.51 7.52
C GLY A 64 -9.92 0.90 6.22
N ALA A 65 -10.81 0.55 5.28
CA ALA A 65 -10.43 0.03 3.97
C ALA A 65 -9.60 1.04 3.18
N ALA A 66 -10.00 2.31 3.16
CA ALA A 66 -9.30 3.36 2.43
C ALA A 66 -7.88 3.60 2.97
N LEU A 67 -7.68 3.55 4.28
CA LEU A 67 -6.36 3.64 4.91
C LEU A 67 -5.46 2.47 4.48
N LEU A 68 -5.96 1.23 4.59
CA LEU A 68 -5.21 0.02 4.24
C LEU A 68 -4.82 -0.02 2.75
N LEU A 69 -5.75 0.34 1.86
CA LEU A 69 -5.48 0.38 0.42
C LEU A 69 -4.44 1.44 0.07
N ARG A 70 -4.52 2.62 0.72
CA ARG A 70 -3.54 3.70 0.53
C ARG A 70 -2.15 3.28 0.99
N ASP A 71 -2.04 2.70 2.19
CA ASP A 71 -0.77 2.22 2.74
C ASP A 71 -0.15 1.14 1.84
N GLY A 72 -0.98 0.16 1.43
CA GLY A 72 -0.55 -0.91 0.52
C GLY A 72 -0.08 -0.38 -0.84
N TYR A 73 -0.78 0.61 -1.39
CA TYR A 73 -0.42 1.23 -2.66
C TYR A 73 0.88 2.04 -2.60
N ASP A 74 1.11 2.79 -1.52
CA ASP A 74 2.35 3.53 -1.33
C ASP A 74 3.56 2.58 -1.22
N ILE A 75 3.41 1.43 -0.55
CA ILE A 75 4.44 0.39 -0.52
C ILE A 75 4.65 -0.21 -1.91
N TRP A 76 3.58 -0.46 -2.65
CA TRP A 76 3.65 -1.00 -4.01
C TRP A 76 4.44 -0.10 -4.95
N LYS A 77 4.26 1.22 -4.88
CA LYS A 77 5.06 2.19 -5.66
C LYS A 77 6.56 2.05 -5.42
N VAL A 78 6.97 1.80 -4.18
CA VAL A 78 8.40 1.60 -3.86
C VAL A 78 8.94 0.36 -4.55
N ILE A 79 8.16 -0.73 -4.55
CA ILE A 79 8.52 -1.99 -5.24
C ILE A 79 8.62 -1.74 -6.74
N GLU A 80 7.63 -1.06 -7.33
CA GLU A 80 7.58 -0.75 -8.77
C GLU A 80 8.79 0.08 -9.21
N VAL A 81 9.12 1.16 -8.49
CA VAL A 81 10.30 1.99 -8.79
C VAL A 81 11.57 1.14 -8.77
N ARG A 82 11.74 0.28 -7.75
CA ARG A 82 12.92 -0.57 -7.63
C ARG A 82 13.01 -1.63 -8.73
N ALA A 83 11.87 -2.18 -9.16
CA ALA A 83 11.81 -3.13 -10.25
C ALA A 83 12.25 -2.48 -11.58
N LEU A 84 11.74 -1.28 -11.86
CA LEU A 84 12.12 -0.49 -13.04
C LEU A 84 13.60 -0.08 -13.02
N GLU A 85 14.14 0.27 -11.85
CA GLU A 85 15.56 0.58 -11.68
C GLU A 85 16.45 -0.65 -11.92
N ALA A 86 16.04 -1.83 -11.42
CA ALA A 86 16.77 -3.07 -11.62
C ALA A 86 16.80 -3.49 -13.11
N ASP A 87 15.67 -3.37 -13.81
CA ASP A 87 15.56 -3.66 -15.24
C ASP A 87 16.47 -2.74 -16.09
N ARG A 88 16.50 -1.44 -15.77
CA ARG A 88 17.40 -0.48 -16.41
C ARG A 88 18.87 -0.83 -16.21
N GLN A 89 19.25 -1.24 -15.00
CA GLN A 89 20.63 -1.64 -14.68
C GLN A 89 21.04 -2.92 -15.42
N GLY A 90 20.14 -3.91 -15.49
CA GLY A 90 20.34 -5.13 -16.29
C GLY A 90 20.57 -4.80 -17.77
N SER A 91 19.73 -3.93 -18.34
CA SER A 91 19.84 -3.48 -19.73
C SER A 91 21.17 -2.75 -20.05
N LEU A 92 21.65 -1.90 -19.13
CA LEU A 92 22.93 -1.22 -19.27
C LEU A 92 24.12 -2.19 -19.20
N SER A 93 24.06 -3.20 -18.32
CA SER A 93 25.11 -4.22 -18.21
C SER A 93 25.18 -5.14 -19.44
N ALA A 94 24.03 -5.42 -20.06
CA ALA A 94 23.96 -6.26 -21.26
C ALA A 94 24.40 -5.54 -22.54
N GLY A 95 24.26 -4.21 -22.62
CA GLY A 95 24.73 -3.41 -23.76
C GLY A 95 26.23 -3.09 -23.76
N MET A 96 26.93 -3.37 -22.66
CA MET A 96 28.38 -3.16 -22.51
C MET A 96 29.21 -4.45 -22.66
N ALA A 97 28.56 -5.61 -22.77
CA ALA A 97 29.17 -6.92 -23.01
C ALA A 97 29.10 -7.28 -24.50
#